data_AF-A0A7K1CS07-F1
#
_entry.id   AF-A0A7K1CS07-F1
#
_cell.length_a   1.000
_cell.length_b   1.000
_cell.length_c   1.000
_cell.angle_alpha   90.00
_cell.angle_beta   90.00
_cell.angle_gamma   90.00
#
_symmetry.space_group_name_H-M   'P 1'
#
loop_
_entity.id
_entity.type
_entity.pdbx_description
1 polymer ?
#
loop_
_entity_poly.entity_id
_entity_poly.type
_entity_poly.pdbx_seq_one_letter_code
_entity_poly.pdbx_strand_id
1 'polypeptide(L)'
;MTLALPSAPAPAPRRQLVVATALVVSAAAMLIAGMLGMWMRFRAGAPVRTSADGLEQIKDWLPASIKIPEVAANTMAATFPFAALMAQWAVYASKNRDGQHRSLALIITGVLGVAIVNAQLAVYAQMGVAISDGAYQSMFYA
;
A
#
# COMPACT_ATOMS: atom_id res chain seq x y z
N MET A 1 49.55 38.98 -8.71
CA MET A 1 48.57 37.96 -9.16
C MET A 1 48.44 36.92 -8.05
N THR A 2 47.31 36.87 -7.37
CA THR A 2 47.03 35.85 -6.34
C THR A 2 46.50 34.59 -7.02
N LEU A 3 47.28 33.51 -6.98
CA LEU A 3 46.88 32.20 -7.49
C LEU A 3 45.81 31.63 -6.56
N ALA A 4 44.55 31.52 -7.02
CA ALA A 4 43.49 30.92 -6.24
C ALA A 4 43.70 29.40 -6.15
N LEU A 5 43.62 28.85 -4.93
CA LEU A 5 43.71 27.41 -4.71
C LEU A 5 42.50 26.69 -5.34
N PRO A 6 42.65 25.42 -5.78
CA PRO A 6 41.55 24.62 -6.29
C PRO A 6 40.41 24.53 -5.27
N SER A 7 39.16 24.58 -5.75
CA SER A 7 37.98 24.41 -4.89
C SER A 7 38.05 23.10 -4.12
N ALA A 8 37.75 23.14 -2.82
CA ALA A 8 37.69 21.93 -1.99
C ALA A 8 36.65 20.93 -2.55
N PRO A 9 36.88 19.61 -2.39
CA PRO A 9 35.91 18.60 -2.80
C PRO A 9 34.54 18.85 -2.18
N ALA A 10 33.47 18.63 -2.96
CA ALA A 10 32.11 18.79 -2.48
C ALA A 10 31.88 17.88 -1.25
N PRO A 11 31.21 18.38 -0.19
CA PRO A 11 30.87 17.57 0.98
C PRO A 11 30.10 16.31 0.57
N ALA A 12 30.42 15.18 1.23
CA ALA A 12 29.70 13.94 0.98
C ALA A 12 28.19 14.11 1.21
N PRO A 13 27.32 13.54 0.35
CA PRO A 13 25.88 13.68 0.48
C PRO A 13 25.38 13.08 1.80
N ARG A 14 24.60 13.86 2.55
CA ARG A 14 24.01 13.41 3.83
C ARG A 14 22.87 12.43 3.56
N ARG A 15 23.07 11.15 3.91
CA ARG A 15 22.08 10.08 3.71
C ARG A 15 21.25 9.74 4.96
N GLN A 16 21.47 10.44 6.07
CA GLN A 16 20.79 10.17 7.35
C GLN A 16 19.27 10.13 7.22
N LEU A 17 18.68 11.08 6.48
CA LEU A 17 17.23 11.11 6.25
C LEU A 17 16.74 9.91 5.45
N VAL A 18 17.48 9.49 4.42
CA VAL A 18 17.14 8.28 3.63
C VAL A 18 17.19 7.03 4.51
N VAL A 19 18.23 6.89 5.34
CA VAL A 19 18.39 5.75 6.24
C VAL A 19 17.27 5.74 7.30
N ALA A 20 16.96 6.89 7.90
CA ALA A 20 15.89 7.01 8.88
C ALA A 20 14.52 6.65 8.27
N THR A 21 14.20 7.18 7.09
CA THR A 21 12.95 6.84 6.38
C THR A 21 12.91 5.36 6.02
N ALA A 22 14.02 4.77 5.57
CA ALA A 22 14.08 3.34 5.26
C ALA A 22 13.76 2.48 6.50
N LEU A 23 14.32 2.82 7.67
CA LEU A 23 14.02 2.13 8.92
C LEU A 23 12.54 2.22 9.31
N VAL A 24 11.93 3.40 9.17
CA VAL A 24 10.49 3.59 9.44
C VAL A 24 9.64 2.76 8.48
N VAL A 25 9.97 2.76 7.18
CA VAL A 25 9.27 1.95 6.17
C VAL A 25 9.43 0.45 6.47
N SER A 26 10.61 0.00 6.88
CA SER A 26 10.82 -1.39 7.30
C SER A 26 9.99 -1.75 8.53
N ALA A 27 9.90 -0.88 9.53
CA ALA A 27 9.05 -1.11 10.70
C ALA A 27 7.56 -1.23 10.32
N ALA A 28 7.07 -0.34 9.44
CA ALA A 28 5.71 -0.42 8.92
C ALA A 28 5.47 -1.71 8.11
N ALA A 29 6.44 -2.15 7.31
CA ALA A 29 6.36 -3.41 6.58
C ALA A 29 6.29 -4.62 7.53
N MET A 30 7.06 -4.62 8.62
CA MET A 30 7.00 -5.68 9.63
C MET A 30 5.65 -5.71 10.36
N LEU A 31 5.05 -4.54 10.63
CA LEU A 31 3.70 -4.46 11.18
C LEU A 31 2.68 -5.15 10.25
N ILE A 32 2.68 -4.79 8.97
CA ILE A 32 1.79 -5.38 7.95
C ILE A 32 2.04 -6.89 7.83
N ALA A 33 3.30 -7.33 7.85
CA ALA A 33 3.65 -8.75 7.81
C ALA A 33 3.11 -9.51 9.04
N GLY A 34 3.14 -8.91 10.22
CA GLY A 34 2.54 -9.47 11.44
C GLY A 34 1.02 -9.62 11.33
N MET A 35 0.34 -8.61 10.79
CA MET A 35 -1.11 -8.63 10.54
C MET A 35 -1.48 -9.71 9.51
N LEU A 36 -0.72 -9.85 8.43
CA LEU A 36 -0.86 -10.94 7.46
C LEU A 36 -0.60 -12.30 8.11
N GLY A 37 0.38 -12.41 9.00
CA GLY A 37 0.64 -13.62 9.78
C GLY A 37 -0.57 -14.02 10.64
N MET A 38 -1.19 -13.05 11.31
CA MET A 38 -2.44 -13.28 12.03
C MET A 38 -3.55 -13.71 11.06
N TRP A 39 -3.77 -12.99 9.95
CA TRP A 39 -4.78 -13.34 8.95
C TRP A 39 -4.65 -14.79 8.49
N MET A 40 -3.43 -15.22 8.14
CA MET A 40 -3.15 -16.58 7.70
C MET A 40 -3.43 -17.61 8.79
N ARG A 41 -3.14 -17.30 10.05
CA ARG A 41 -3.42 -18.18 11.20
C ARG A 41 -4.92 -18.39 11.41
N PHE A 42 -5.72 -17.33 11.42
CA PHE A 42 -7.17 -17.44 11.60
C PHE A 42 -7.83 -18.12 10.39
N ARG A 43 -7.37 -17.79 9.18
CA ARG A 43 -7.78 -18.50 7.96
C ARG A 43 -7.44 -19.98 7.99
N ALA A 44 -6.31 -20.36 8.58
CA ALA A 44 -5.95 -21.76 8.73
C ALA A 44 -6.86 -22.51 9.70
N GLY A 45 -7.31 -21.85 10.78
CA GLY A 45 -8.22 -22.40 11.78
C GLY A 45 -9.72 -22.27 11.45
N ALA A 46 -10.08 -21.80 10.26
CA ALA A 46 -11.46 -21.62 9.86
C ALA A 46 -12.22 -22.97 9.79
N PRO A 47 -13.53 -22.99 10.13
CA PRO A 47 -14.37 -24.18 10.00
C PRO A 47 -14.33 -24.75 8.57
N VAL A 48 -14.40 -26.08 8.47
CA VAL A 48 -14.48 -26.77 7.17
C VAL A 48 -15.93 -27.18 6.92
N ARG A 49 -16.38 -27.02 5.67
CA ARG A 49 -17.62 -27.62 5.17
C ARG A 49 -17.32 -28.58 4.02
N THR A 50 -18.17 -29.57 3.85
CA THR A 50 -18.12 -30.45 2.68
C THR A 50 -18.63 -29.70 1.44
N SER A 51 -17.92 -29.80 0.32
CA SER A 51 -18.35 -29.27 -0.97
C SER A 51 -19.70 -29.87 -1.41
N ALA A 52 -20.41 -29.18 -2.28
CA ALA A 52 -21.68 -29.64 -2.84
C ALA A 52 -21.56 -31.02 -3.54
N ASP A 53 -20.37 -31.29 -4.09
CA ASP A 53 -20.05 -32.57 -4.76
C ASP A 53 -19.58 -33.66 -3.78
N GLY A 54 -19.42 -33.36 -2.49
CA GLY A 54 -18.99 -34.33 -1.47
C GLY A 54 -17.49 -34.67 -1.48
N LEU A 55 -16.75 -34.22 -2.49
CA LEU A 55 -15.37 -34.66 -2.76
C LEU A 55 -14.30 -33.87 -2.01
N GLU A 56 -14.60 -32.63 -1.59
CA GLU A 56 -13.60 -31.70 -1.05
C GLU A 56 -14.07 -31.05 0.26
N GLN A 57 -13.15 -30.84 1.19
CA GLN A 57 -13.38 -30.00 2.38
C GLN A 57 -12.97 -28.55 2.10
N ILE A 58 -13.93 -27.63 2.11
CA ILE A 58 -13.72 -26.21 1.85
C ILE A 58 -13.64 -25.47 3.17
N LYS A 59 -12.63 -24.61 3.35
CA LYS A 59 -12.55 -23.70 4.50
C LYS A 59 -13.53 -22.54 4.34
N ASP A 60 -14.50 -22.43 5.24
CA ASP A 60 -15.45 -21.32 5.32
C ASP A 60 -14.82 -20.10 6.00
N TRP A 61 -13.75 -19.58 5.40
CA TRP A 61 -13.08 -18.37 5.90
C TRP A 61 -13.82 -17.09 5.52
N LEU A 62 -14.31 -17.00 4.28
CA LEU A 62 -15.14 -15.88 3.82
C LEU A 62 -16.61 -16.31 3.92
N PRO A 63 -17.42 -15.67 4.79
CA PRO A 63 -18.84 -15.95 4.88
C PRO A 63 -19.56 -15.68 3.54
N ALA A 64 -20.45 -16.58 3.11
CA ALA A 64 -21.18 -16.45 1.85
C ALA A 64 -22.09 -15.21 1.78
N SER A 65 -22.45 -14.63 2.93
CA SER A 65 -23.22 -13.40 3.03
C SER A 65 -22.42 -12.15 2.64
N ILE A 66 -21.08 -12.22 2.61
CA ILE A 66 -20.21 -11.08 2.33
C ILE A 66 -19.81 -11.12 0.86
N LYS A 67 -20.18 -10.08 0.11
CA LYS A 67 -19.73 -9.86 -1.27
C LYS A 67 -18.73 -8.73 -1.31
N ILE A 68 -17.51 -9.02 -1.76
CA ILE A 68 -16.47 -8.01 -1.93
C ILE A 68 -16.72 -7.31 -3.28
N PRO A 69 -16.75 -5.97 -3.33
CA PRO A 69 -16.86 -5.24 -4.59
C PRO A 69 -15.55 -5.31 -5.38
N GLU A 70 -15.42 -6.38 -6.17
CA GLU A 70 -14.18 -6.71 -6.90
C GLU A 70 -13.77 -5.63 -7.90
N VAL A 71 -14.72 -4.95 -8.54
CA VAL A 71 -14.40 -3.87 -9.49
C VAL A 71 -13.70 -2.72 -8.77
N ALA A 72 -14.26 -2.23 -7.67
CA ALA A 72 -13.66 -1.13 -6.91
C ALA A 72 -12.30 -1.54 -6.32
N ALA A 73 -12.21 -2.75 -5.76
CA ALA A 73 -10.96 -3.28 -5.21
C ALA A 73 -9.87 -3.44 -6.28
N ASN A 74 -10.20 -4.00 -7.45
CA ASN A 74 -9.25 -4.21 -8.54
C ASN A 74 -8.82 -2.89 -9.20
N THR A 75 -9.73 -1.94 -9.37
CA THR A 75 -9.39 -0.60 -9.88
C THR A 75 -8.45 0.12 -8.90
N MET A 76 -8.71 0.02 -7.60
CA MET A 76 -7.82 0.58 -6.58
C MET A 76 -6.44 -0.09 -6.62
N ALA A 77 -6.39 -1.43 -6.65
CA ALA A 77 -5.15 -2.21 -6.75
C ALA A 77 -4.35 -1.83 -8.00
N ALA A 78 -5.01 -1.69 -9.15
CA ALA A 78 -4.38 -1.28 -10.41
C ALA A 78 -3.82 0.15 -10.35
N THR A 79 -4.34 1.03 -9.49
CA THR A 79 -3.89 2.42 -9.36
C THR A 79 -2.56 2.54 -8.62
N PHE A 80 -2.25 1.63 -7.68
CA PHE A 80 -1.02 1.68 -6.87
C PHE A 80 0.29 1.69 -7.70
N PRO A 81 0.48 0.81 -8.71
CA PRO A 81 1.64 0.87 -9.58
C PRO A 81 1.82 2.22 -10.29
N PHE A 82 0.73 2.83 -10.76
CA PHE A 82 0.80 4.14 -11.41
C PHE A 82 1.18 5.24 -10.42
N ALA A 83 0.62 5.22 -9.21
CA ALA A 83 1.01 6.16 -8.16
C ALA A 83 2.50 6.05 -7.81
N ALA A 84 3.04 4.81 -7.72
CA ALA A 84 4.46 4.57 -7.50
C ALA A 84 5.34 5.09 -8.65
N LEU A 85 4.92 4.88 -9.90
CA LEU A 85 5.62 5.41 -11.08
C LEU A 85 5.65 6.94 -11.09
N MET A 86 4.55 7.61 -10.74
CA MET A 86 4.49 9.08 -10.66
C MET A 86 5.37 9.63 -9.53
N ALA A 87 5.37 8.98 -8.37
CA ALA A 87 6.27 9.33 -7.27
C ALA A 87 7.75 9.19 -7.69
N GLN A 88 8.09 8.12 -8.41
CA GLN A 88 9.45 7.90 -8.91
C GLN A 88 9.84 8.94 -9.97
N TRP A 89 8.90 9.33 -10.83
CA TRP A 89 9.11 10.40 -11.80
C TRP A 89 9.39 11.74 -11.12
N ALA A 90 8.71 12.06 -10.03
CA ALA A 90 8.98 13.26 -9.23
C ALA A 90 10.42 13.27 -8.67
N VAL A 91 10.89 12.12 -8.16
CA VAL A 91 12.27 11.97 -7.67
C VAL A 91 13.28 12.14 -8.81
N TYR A 92 13.00 11.56 -9.97
CA TYR A 92 13.84 11.70 -11.16
C TYR A 92 13.94 13.15 -11.64
N ALA A 93 12.80 13.83 -11.82
CA ALA A 93 12.74 15.24 -12.23
C ALA A 93 13.47 16.14 -11.22
N SER A 94 13.35 15.85 -9.92
CA SER A 94 14.07 16.59 -8.88
C SER A 94 15.59 16.45 -8.98
N LYS A 95 16.11 15.27 -9.37
CA LYS A 95 17.56 15.07 -9.59
C LYS A 95 18.06 15.85 -10.79
N ASN A 96 17.24 15.97 -11.84
CA ASN A 96 17.57 16.72 -13.05
C ASN A 96 17.31 18.23 -12.95
N ARG A 97 16.87 18.73 -11.79
CA ARG A 97 16.50 20.14 -11.56
C ARG A 97 15.37 20.65 -12.46
N ASP A 98 14.48 19.76 -12.88
CA ASP A 98 13.28 20.10 -13.65
C ASP A 98 12.11 20.41 -12.71
N GLY A 99 11.93 21.70 -12.42
CA GLY A 99 10.92 22.16 -11.46
C GLY A 99 9.47 21.91 -11.92
N GLN A 100 9.20 22.06 -13.21
CA GLN A 100 7.86 21.93 -13.78
C GLN A 100 7.40 20.48 -13.72
N HIS A 101 8.18 19.53 -14.27
CA HIS A 101 7.81 18.12 -14.24
C HIS A 101 7.79 17.55 -12.82
N ARG A 102 8.66 18.04 -11.91
CA ARG A 102 8.60 17.67 -10.49
C ARG A 102 7.26 18.07 -9.86
N SER A 103 6.82 19.31 -10.05
CA SER A 103 5.56 19.79 -9.47
C SER A 103 4.35 19.03 -10.03
N LEU A 104 4.33 18.79 -11.34
CA LEU A 104 3.27 18.05 -12.01
C LEU A 104 3.19 16.60 -11.51
N ALA A 105 4.32 15.90 -11.44
CA ALA A 105 4.38 14.54 -10.93
C ALA A 105 3.88 14.43 -9.48
N LEU A 106 4.22 15.41 -8.62
CA LEU A 106 3.74 15.46 -7.24
C LEU A 106 2.23 15.70 -7.15
N ILE A 107 1.68 16.61 -7.98
CA ILE A 107 0.23 16.87 -8.01
C ILE A 107 -0.53 15.62 -8.44
N ILE A 108 -0.08 14.94 -9.50
CA ILE A 108 -0.70 13.69 -9.96
C ILE A 108 -0.64 12.64 -8.86
N THR A 109 0.51 12.47 -8.20
CA THR A 109 0.67 11.53 -7.09
C THR A 109 -0.31 11.84 -5.95
N GLY A 110 -0.49 13.12 -5.60
CA GLY A 110 -1.45 13.55 -4.58
C GLY A 110 -2.89 13.24 -4.95
N VAL A 111 -3.30 13.54 -6.19
CA VAL A 111 -4.66 13.25 -6.68
C VAL A 111 -4.93 11.75 -6.71
N LEU A 112 -3.98 10.94 -7.18
CA LEU A 112 -4.10 9.47 -7.15
C LEU A 112 -4.21 8.95 -5.72
N GLY A 113 -3.47 9.52 -4.77
CA GLY A 113 -3.61 9.19 -3.35
C GLY A 113 -5.02 9.44 -2.82
N VAL A 114 -5.62 10.59 -3.13
CA VAL A 114 -7.01 10.89 -2.77
C VAL A 114 -7.98 9.92 -3.44
N ALA A 115 -7.77 9.59 -4.71
CA ALA A 115 -8.60 8.63 -5.43
C ALA A 115 -8.57 7.23 -4.81
N ILE A 116 -7.39 6.77 -4.37
CA ILE A 116 -7.23 5.49 -3.66
C ILE A 116 -8.02 5.50 -2.34
N VAL A 117 -7.93 6.58 -1.54
CA VAL A 117 -8.69 6.71 -0.30
C VAL A 117 -10.20 6.68 -0.57
N ASN A 118 -10.66 7.39 -1.61
CA ASN A 118 -12.07 7.38 -2.01
C ASN A 118 -12.53 5.98 -2.45
N ALA A 119 -11.70 5.25 -3.20
CA ALA A 119 -12.00 3.88 -3.60
C ALA A 119 -12.09 2.95 -2.38
N GLN A 120 -11.22 3.10 -1.39
CA GLN A 120 -11.28 2.34 -0.14
C GLN A 120 -12.58 2.59 0.63
N LEU A 121 -13.00 3.86 0.73
CA LEU A 121 -14.28 4.22 1.35
C LEU A 121 -15.47 3.62 0.59
N ALA A 122 -15.43 3.62 -0.74
CA ALA A 122 -16.46 3.00 -1.57
C ALA A 122 -16.54 1.49 -1.35
N VAL A 123 -15.39 0.80 -1.20
CA VAL A 123 -15.35 -0.63 -0.87
C VAL A 123 -16.03 -0.88 0.47
N TYR A 124 -15.69 -0.11 1.50
CA TYR A 124 -16.30 -0.24 2.83
C TYR A 124 -17.80 0.04 2.83
N ALA A 125 -18.25 1.07 2.11
CA ALA A 125 -19.66 1.42 2.00
C ALA A 125 -20.48 0.34 1.25
N GLN A 126 -19.90 -0.27 0.20
CA GLN A 126 -20.58 -1.30 -0.60
C GLN A 126 -20.61 -2.66 0.06
N MET A 127 -19.62 -2.99 0.89
CA MET A 127 -19.61 -4.25 1.63
C MET A 127 -20.74 -4.32 2.66
N GLY A 128 -21.12 -3.19 3.27
CA GLY A 128 -22.26 -3.13 4.20
C GLY A 128 -22.09 -4.01 5.45
N VAL A 129 -20.85 -4.31 5.81
CA VAL A 129 -20.47 -5.23 6.89
C VAL A 129 -19.97 -4.45 8.09
N ALA A 130 -20.48 -4.74 9.28
CA ALA A 130 -19.96 -4.14 10.51
C ALA A 130 -18.63 -4.80 10.93
N ILE A 131 -17.80 -4.06 11.68
CA ILE A 131 -16.49 -4.55 12.15
C ILE A 131 -16.65 -5.70 13.17
N SER A 132 -17.82 -5.85 13.81
CA SER A 132 -18.07 -6.72 14.96
C SER A 132 -18.65 -8.10 14.67
N ASP A 133 -19.10 -8.41 13.44
CA ASP A 133 -19.94 -9.61 13.24
C ASP A 133 -19.14 -10.89 12.97
N GLY A 134 -17.79 -10.83 12.93
CA GLY A 134 -16.98 -12.05 12.87
C GLY A 134 -15.47 -11.83 12.72
N ALA A 135 -14.72 -12.93 12.91
CA ALA A 135 -13.26 -12.95 12.81
C ALA A 135 -12.73 -12.53 11.43
N TYR A 136 -13.45 -12.85 10.35
CA TYR A 136 -13.08 -12.38 9.01
C TYR A 136 -13.14 -10.84 8.91
N GLN A 137 -14.20 -10.24 9.44
CA GLN A 137 -14.49 -8.82 9.30
C GLN A 137 -13.54 -7.98 10.15
N SER A 138 -13.34 -8.38 11.41
CA SER A 138 -12.39 -7.71 12.30
C SER A 138 -10.97 -7.69 11.74
N MET A 139 -10.56 -8.75 11.04
CA MET A 139 -9.25 -8.82 10.39
C MET A 139 -9.20 -8.13 9.03
N PHE A 140 -10.34 -7.94 8.35
CA PHE A 140 -10.41 -7.21 7.09
C PHE A 140 -10.25 -5.70 7.28
N TYR A 141 -10.72 -5.19 8.43
CA TYR A 141 -10.62 -3.78 8.79
C TYR A 141 -9.38 -3.43 9.64
N ALA A 142 -8.68 -4.43 10.18
CA ALA A 142 -7.43 -4.25 10.93
C ALA A 142 -6.30 -3.81 10.00
#